data_AF-A0A431EEJ6-F1
#
_entry.id   AF-A0A431EEJ6-F1
#
_cell.length_a   1.000
_cell.length_b   1.000
_cell.length_c   1.000
_cell.angle_alpha   90.00
_cell.angle_beta   90.00
_cell.angle_gamma   90.00
#
_symmetry.space_group_name_H-M   'P 1'
#
loop_
_entity.id
_entity.type
_entity.pdbx_description
1 polymer ?
#
loop_
_entity_poly.entity_id
_entity_poly.type
_entity_poly.pdbx_seq_one_letter_code
_entity_poly.pdbx_strand_id
1 'polypeptide(L)'
;MTDECLDVDEFCSDVDRLAETGYDMANDFYIMFVYNSVNKRKEAKMASDILMRDFYLGLRQRYKGTKYEKAVEYRWFYEFLGGFCINETNCGTSQILVQANGDSYICHRSQGYKELNSGNLFTNSYTDIVRKNIDNIRWAENKLELHQDCLECNWFHICQAGCTIQRQDMKTSKAYTCALQKAIYQNNPDIHPENPEEAQKCRDEFLRENKVRRLLEYRSPNIIPEMRMVKNSLQNIINRDEKLKQLYAPDNFLITINGEYVELLQDYDDFWGSVRLTPNDEVRLFVKEECLTYNCDYPIDNFLWVDMLGGEPTTYGFEQRTETPHLSTDHIYYNRLMGEGLRHNGYVSISITDFIKRNSTMMKEGEYYHLHFTTRMMREYHYECQRKNAFYHAQAVNLPFPRLTFQYYLQ
;
A
#
# COMPACT_ATOMS: atom_id res chain seq x y z
N MET A 1 19.25 22.73 21.86
CA MET A 1 18.39 23.21 22.96
C MET A 1 18.16 22.08 23.96
N THR A 2 18.38 22.37 25.24
CA THR A 2 17.99 21.53 26.39
C THR A 2 16.55 21.82 26.78
N ASP A 3 15.99 20.97 27.64
CA ASP A 3 14.67 21.14 28.27
C ASP A 3 14.45 22.56 28.82
N GLU A 4 15.45 23.10 29.52
CA GLU A 4 15.41 24.42 30.16
C GLU A 4 15.38 25.59 29.17
N CYS A 5 15.65 25.36 27.89
CA CYS A 5 15.66 26.41 26.87
C CYS A 5 14.36 26.46 26.05
N LEU A 6 13.36 25.65 26.38
CA LEU A 6 12.12 25.54 25.60
C LEU A 6 10.97 26.42 26.14
N ASP A 7 11.32 27.54 26.77
CA ASP A 7 10.37 28.62 27.06
C ASP A 7 10.14 29.44 25.78
N VAL A 8 8.88 29.50 25.32
CA VAL A 8 8.52 30.14 24.06
C VAL A 8 8.70 31.66 24.14
N ASP A 9 8.36 32.28 25.27
CA ASP A 9 8.39 33.74 25.40
C ASP A 9 9.83 34.24 25.51
N GLU A 10 10.65 33.59 26.32
CA GLU A 10 12.09 33.88 26.43
C GLU A 10 12.79 33.68 25.08
N PHE A 11 12.56 32.55 24.43
CA PHE A 11 13.14 32.27 23.12
C PHE A 11 12.74 33.31 22.08
N CYS A 12 11.47 33.70 22.04
CA CYS A 12 11.02 34.71 21.07
C CYS A 12 11.62 36.08 21.35
N SER A 13 11.71 36.48 22.63
CA SER A 13 12.38 37.71 23.02
C SER A 13 13.85 37.73 22.57
N ASP A 14 14.54 36.59 22.66
CA ASP A 14 15.93 36.46 22.21
C ASP A 14 16.06 36.53 20.69
N VAL A 15 15.17 35.86 19.96
CA VAL A 15 15.13 35.93 18.48
C VAL A 15 14.88 37.37 18.02
N ASP A 16 13.93 38.07 18.63
CA ASP A 16 13.61 39.46 18.30
C ASP A 16 14.81 40.37 18.57
N ARG A 17 15.48 40.21 19.73
CA ARG A 17 16.70 40.95 20.09
C ARG A 17 17.86 40.67 19.15
N LEU A 18 18.08 39.42 18.74
CA LEU A 18 19.12 39.08 17.77
C LEU A 18 18.84 39.70 16.40
N ALA A 19 17.57 39.73 15.98
CA ALA A 19 17.18 40.37 14.73
C ALA A 19 17.43 41.90 14.74
N GLU A 20 17.28 42.57 15.90
CA GLU A 20 17.62 43.99 16.05
C GLU A 20 19.12 44.27 15.83
N THR A 21 19.99 43.28 16.07
CA THR A 21 21.44 43.40 15.78
C THR A 21 21.80 43.20 14.30
N GLY A 22 20.82 42.91 13.44
CA GLY A 22 21.00 42.78 11.99
C GLY A 22 21.11 41.34 11.47
N TYR A 23 20.99 40.32 12.32
CA TYR A 23 20.95 38.93 11.87
C TYR A 23 19.61 38.58 11.21
N ASP A 24 19.66 37.86 10.08
CA ASP A 24 18.47 37.32 9.45
C ASP A 24 18.01 36.04 10.17
N MET A 25 17.31 36.23 11.28
CA MET A 25 16.78 35.12 12.07
C MET A 25 15.67 34.33 11.35
N ALA A 26 15.13 34.83 10.24
CA ALA A 26 14.15 34.07 9.45
C ALA A 26 14.84 33.07 8.53
N ASN A 27 15.97 33.45 7.93
CA ASN A 27 16.58 32.69 6.84
C ASN A 27 17.89 31.96 7.21
N ASP A 28 18.66 32.50 8.16
CA ASP A 28 20.02 32.03 8.48
C ASP A 28 20.10 31.32 9.84
N PHE A 29 18.96 30.87 10.35
CA PHE A 29 18.85 30.24 11.67
C PHE A 29 18.05 28.94 11.61
N TYR A 30 18.47 27.95 12.39
CA TYR A 30 17.72 26.71 12.61
C TYR A 30 17.90 26.17 14.03
N ILE A 31 16.93 25.36 14.45
CA ILE A 31 16.76 24.86 15.79
C ILE A 31 17.13 23.37 15.81
N MET A 32 18.06 23.04 16.71
CA MET A 32 18.47 21.68 16.99
C MET A 32 18.26 21.33 18.45
N PHE A 33 17.76 20.14 18.72
CA PHE A 33 17.61 19.61 20.07
C PHE A 33 18.85 18.81 20.45
N VAL A 34 19.27 18.95 21.71
CA VAL A 34 20.40 18.20 22.21
C VAL A 34 19.97 16.78 22.51
N TYR A 35 20.86 15.83 22.27
CA TYR A 35 20.73 14.49 22.82
C TYR A 35 22.06 14.04 23.45
N ASN A 36 21.96 13.12 24.40
CA ASN A 36 23.12 12.61 25.13
C ASN A 36 23.82 11.50 24.34
N SER A 37 24.89 11.83 23.61
CA SER A 37 25.72 10.85 22.89
C SER A 37 26.64 10.06 23.82
N VAL A 38 27.18 8.93 23.32
CA VAL A 38 28.13 8.09 24.05
C VAL A 38 29.40 8.84 24.49
N ASN A 39 29.78 9.90 23.75
CA ASN A 39 30.97 10.70 24.01
C ASN A 39 30.68 12.00 24.82
N LYS A 40 29.48 12.13 25.41
CA LYS A 40 29.12 13.33 26.17
C LYS A 40 30.12 13.57 27.31
N ARG A 41 30.65 14.80 27.40
CA ARG A 41 31.51 15.21 28.53
C ARG A 41 30.70 15.54 29.78
N LYS A 42 29.48 16.04 29.58
CA LYS A 42 28.50 16.36 30.62
C LYS A 42 27.13 15.91 30.14
N GLU A 43 26.34 15.40 31.06
CA GLU A 43 24.95 15.06 30.80
C GLU A 43 24.10 16.33 30.63
N ALA A 44 23.38 16.40 29.51
CA ALA A 44 22.45 17.46 29.22
C ALA A 44 21.03 17.04 29.63
N LYS A 45 20.25 17.99 30.16
CA LYS A 45 18.81 17.80 30.42
C LYS A 45 18.07 17.84 29.08
N MET A 46 17.84 16.66 28.52
CA MET A 46 17.14 16.51 27.24
C MET A 46 15.66 16.85 27.39
N ALA A 47 15.12 17.59 26.43
CA ALA A 47 13.68 17.77 26.32
C ALA A 47 13.01 16.45 25.91
N SER A 48 11.77 16.25 26.37
CA SER A 48 10.91 15.18 25.85
C SER A 48 10.41 15.54 24.45
N ASP A 49 10.03 14.55 23.66
CA ASP A 49 9.46 14.79 22.32
C ASP A 49 8.16 15.61 22.40
N ILE A 50 7.37 15.44 23.46
CA ILE A 50 6.18 16.23 23.78
C ILE A 50 6.54 17.70 24.04
N LEU A 51 7.57 17.99 24.83
CA LEU A 51 7.96 19.38 25.07
C LEU A 51 8.49 20.05 23.79
N MET A 52 9.24 19.32 22.97
CA MET A 52 9.68 19.83 21.66
C MET A 52 8.49 20.17 20.76
N ARG A 53 7.46 19.31 20.73
CA ARG A 53 6.21 19.56 20.02
C ARG A 53 5.52 20.81 20.54
N ASP A 54 5.37 20.94 21.85
CA ASP A 54 4.65 22.07 22.46
C ASP A 54 5.38 23.39 22.22
N PHE A 55 6.71 23.37 22.30
CA PHE A 55 7.55 24.50 21.92
C PHE A 55 7.32 24.92 20.47
N TYR A 56 7.34 23.98 19.53
CA TYR A 56 7.04 24.25 18.12
C TYR A 56 5.64 24.85 17.92
N LEU A 57 4.62 24.29 18.55
CA LEU A 57 3.25 24.81 18.47
C LEU A 57 3.14 26.23 19.05
N GLY A 58 3.85 26.50 20.14
CA GLY A 58 3.95 27.83 20.73
C GLY A 58 4.61 28.84 19.79
N LEU A 59 5.73 28.48 19.15
CA LEU A 59 6.39 29.33 18.15
C LEU A 59 5.46 29.64 16.97
N ARG A 60 4.73 28.63 16.47
CA ARG A 60 3.74 28.85 15.40
C ARG A 60 2.68 29.86 15.81
N GLN A 61 2.14 29.71 17.02
CA GLN A 61 1.12 30.63 17.53
C GLN A 61 1.67 32.04 17.69
N ARG A 62 2.87 32.18 18.27
CA ARG A 62 3.51 33.46 18.57
C ARG A 62 3.94 34.24 17.32
N TYR A 63 4.34 33.53 16.25
CA TYR A 63 4.84 34.13 15.03
C TYR A 63 3.87 34.08 13.84
N LYS A 64 2.63 33.62 14.04
CA LYS A 64 1.58 33.67 13.02
C LYS A 64 1.37 35.10 12.49
N GLY A 65 1.36 35.26 11.16
CA GLY A 65 1.20 36.54 10.49
C GLY A 65 2.45 37.44 10.56
N THR A 66 3.56 36.97 11.10
CA THR A 66 4.83 37.72 11.15
C THR A 66 5.78 37.27 10.04
N LYS A 67 6.90 37.99 9.86
CA LYS A 67 7.97 37.58 8.93
C LYS A 67 8.58 36.20 9.25
N TYR A 68 8.43 35.70 10.48
CA TYR A 68 8.97 34.41 10.91
C TYR A 68 8.02 33.23 10.71
N GLU A 69 6.76 33.45 10.33
CA GLU A 69 5.78 32.38 10.15
C GLU A 69 6.33 31.27 9.23
N LYS A 70 6.79 31.65 8.03
CA LYS A 70 7.41 30.70 7.09
C LYS A 70 8.71 30.08 7.61
N ALA A 71 9.44 30.78 8.46
CA ALA A 71 10.68 30.27 9.04
C ALA A 71 10.39 29.14 10.03
N VAL A 72 9.39 29.32 10.90
CA VAL A 72 8.91 28.27 11.82
C VAL A 72 8.41 27.05 11.05
N GLU A 73 7.71 27.25 9.93
CA GLU A 73 7.19 26.14 9.13
C GLU A 73 8.28 25.36 8.39
N TYR A 74 9.24 26.05 7.76
CA TYR A 74 10.05 25.43 6.70
C TYR A 74 11.55 25.54 6.88
N ARG A 75 12.04 26.32 7.86
CA ARG A 75 13.48 26.58 8.03
C ARG A 75 14.01 26.22 9.40
N TRP A 76 13.34 26.66 10.46
CA TRP A 76 13.84 26.47 11.80
C TRP A 76 13.90 24.99 12.20
N PHE A 77 13.05 24.15 11.63
CA PHE A 77 13.01 22.71 11.90
C PHE A 77 13.45 21.87 10.69
N TYR A 78 14.31 22.42 9.83
CA TYR A 78 14.63 21.85 8.52
C TYR A 78 15.14 20.38 8.56
N GLU A 79 15.93 19.98 9.57
CA GLU A 79 16.40 18.58 9.75
C GLU A 79 15.22 17.58 9.93
N PHE A 80 14.05 18.06 10.33
CA PHE A 80 12.88 17.25 10.66
C PHE A 80 11.82 17.19 9.55
N LEU A 81 12.04 17.88 8.42
CA LEU A 81 11.08 17.97 7.31
C LEU A 81 11.21 16.81 6.29
N GLY A 82 12.18 15.93 6.43
CA GLY A 82 12.50 14.90 5.43
C GLY A 82 13.71 15.28 4.55
N GLY A 83 14.27 14.30 3.83
CA GLY A 83 15.41 14.51 2.94
C GLY A 83 16.77 14.65 3.62
N PHE A 84 16.85 14.42 4.92
CA PHE A 84 18.12 14.35 5.66
C PHE A 84 18.60 12.91 5.84
N CYS A 85 19.87 12.73 6.20
CA CYS A 85 20.44 11.41 6.43
C CYS A 85 19.69 10.59 7.51
N ILE A 86 18.99 11.27 8.42
CA ILE A 86 18.17 10.63 9.46
C ILE A 86 16.84 10.07 8.92
N ASN A 87 16.51 10.33 7.66
CA ASN A 87 15.29 9.90 6.97
C ASN A 87 15.54 8.79 5.94
N GLU A 88 16.79 8.37 5.78
CA GLU A 88 17.16 7.32 4.84
C GLU A 88 16.89 5.93 5.39
N THR A 89 16.56 5.00 4.49
CA THR A 89 16.39 3.58 4.82
C THR A 89 17.64 3.06 5.52
N ASN A 90 18.81 3.31 4.94
CA ASN A 90 20.10 3.01 5.56
C ASN A 90 21.07 4.15 5.30
N CYS A 91 21.31 4.97 6.33
CA CYS A 91 22.19 6.14 6.23
C CYS A 91 23.67 5.81 6.00
N GLY A 92 24.05 4.53 6.04
CA GLY A 92 25.38 4.06 5.66
C GLY A 92 25.64 4.09 4.15
N THR A 93 24.59 4.27 3.33
CA THR A 93 24.69 4.33 1.87
C THR A 93 25.22 5.68 1.35
N SER A 94 24.88 6.79 2.03
CA SER A 94 25.11 8.15 1.53
C SER A 94 26.13 8.95 2.36
N GLN A 95 26.40 8.55 3.60
CA GLN A 95 27.26 9.28 4.53
C GLN A 95 28.60 8.58 4.72
N ILE A 96 29.69 9.37 4.72
CA ILE A 96 31.02 8.92 5.13
C ILE A 96 31.69 10.06 5.89
N LEU A 97 32.19 9.74 7.08
CA LEU A 97 33.17 10.56 7.78
C LEU A 97 34.56 9.99 7.54
N VAL A 98 35.52 10.83 7.16
CA VAL A 98 36.95 10.46 7.07
C VAL A 98 37.75 11.32 8.04
N GLN A 99 38.53 10.67 8.91
CA GLN A 99 39.45 11.31 9.84
C GLN A 99 40.78 11.63 9.18
N ALA A 100 41.58 12.50 9.80
CA ALA A 100 42.89 12.91 9.27
C ALA A 100 43.87 11.73 9.06
N ASN A 101 43.73 10.65 9.84
CA ASN A 101 44.53 9.43 9.69
C ASN A 101 43.97 8.45 8.64
N GLY A 102 42.91 8.82 7.92
CA GLY A 102 42.23 8.00 6.93
C GLY A 102 41.12 7.11 7.50
N ASP A 103 40.99 6.98 8.83
CA ASP A 103 39.94 6.14 9.42
C ASP A 103 38.56 6.66 9.02
N SER A 104 37.71 5.75 8.60
CA SER A 104 36.40 6.06 8.06
C SER A 104 35.28 5.51 8.94
N TYR A 105 34.19 6.27 9.04
CA TYR A 105 32.98 5.93 9.78
C TYR A 105 31.74 6.34 8.98
N ILE A 106 30.55 5.93 9.42
CA ILE A 106 29.29 6.32 8.79
C ILE A 106 29.10 7.84 8.82
N CYS A 107 29.21 8.45 10.00
CA CYS A 107 29.04 9.89 10.16
C CYS A 107 29.80 10.42 11.39
N HIS A 108 29.74 11.73 11.60
CA HIS A 108 30.33 12.37 12.77
C HIS A 108 29.81 11.83 14.11
N ARG A 109 28.60 11.26 14.18
CA ARG A 109 28.06 10.66 15.42
C ARG A 109 28.61 9.25 15.67
N SER A 110 28.84 8.46 14.62
CA SER A 110 29.29 7.07 14.74
C SER A 110 30.76 6.93 15.12
N GLN A 111 31.58 7.97 14.97
CA GLN A 111 33.02 7.94 15.30
C GLN A 111 33.30 7.66 16.79
N GLY A 112 32.30 7.80 17.67
CA GLY A 112 32.41 7.41 19.07
C GLY A 112 32.43 5.90 19.32
N TYR A 113 32.06 5.11 18.33
CA TYR A 113 31.99 3.65 18.41
C TYR A 113 33.09 3.03 17.55
N LYS A 114 34.08 2.42 18.20
CA LYS A 114 35.20 1.76 17.49
C LYS A 114 34.69 0.62 16.61
N GLU A 115 33.61 -0.03 17.01
CA GLU A 115 32.96 -1.13 16.29
C GLU A 115 32.32 -0.67 14.97
N LEU A 116 32.03 0.63 14.84
CA LEU A 116 31.45 1.24 13.64
C LEU A 116 32.52 1.83 12.70
N ASN A 117 33.81 1.56 12.94
CA ASN A 117 34.86 1.86 11.98
C ASN A 117 34.62 1.04 10.69
N SER A 118 34.73 1.71 9.56
CA SER A 118 34.39 1.16 8.24
C SER A 118 35.59 0.91 7.35
N GLY A 119 36.80 1.06 7.89
CA GLY A 119 38.06 0.91 7.18
C GLY A 119 38.88 2.20 7.19
N ASN A 120 39.90 2.23 6.34
CA ASN A 120 40.78 3.36 6.17
C ASN A 120 40.89 3.75 4.69
N LEU A 121 40.70 5.03 4.37
CA LEU A 121 40.67 5.55 2.99
C LEU A 121 41.98 5.28 2.23
N PHE A 122 43.11 5.15 2.93
CA PHE A 122 44.40 4.90 2.29
C PHE A 122 44.62 3.43 1.92
N THR A 123 43.82 2.50 2.46
CA THR A 123 43.99 1.05 2.26
C THR A 123 42.76 0.33 1.75
N ASN A 124 41.57 0.94 1.83
CA ASN A 124 40.31 0.37 1.38
C ASN A 124 39.72 1.18 0.22
N SER A 125 38.98 0.50 -0.67
CA SER A 125 38.22 1.18 -1.72
C SER A 125 37.00 1.90 -1.15
N TYR A 126 36.53 2.94 -1.85
CA TYR A 126 35.27 3.60 -1.51
C TYR A 126 34.10 2.62 -1.40
N THR A 127 33.99 1.67 -2.34
CA THR A 127 32.92 0.66 -2.36
C THR A 127 32.97 -0.28 -1.15
N ASP A 128 34.16 -0.62 -0.65
CA ASP A 128 34.30 -1.45 0.55
C ASP A 128 33.89 -0.67 1.82
N ILE A 129 34.29 0.60 1.92
CA ILE A 129 33.92 1.49 3.03
C ILE A 129 32.38 1.67 3.08
N VAL A 130 31.74 1.94 1.93
CA VAL A 130 30.28 2.09 1.86
C VAL A 130 29.58 0.78 2.22
N ARG A 131 30.02 -0.36 1.68
CA ARG A 131 29.45 -1.67 2.05
C ARG A 131 29.54 -1.91 3.56
N LYS A 132 30.67 -1.58 4.17
CA LYS A 132 30.89 -1.73 5.60
C LYS A 132 30.02 -0.75 6.42
N ASN A 133 29.83 0.49 5.96
CA ASN A 133 28.90 1.44 6.57
C ASN A 133 27.46 0.89 6.61
N ILE A 134 26.98 0.34 5.48
CA ILE A 134 25.66 -0.27 5.37
C ILE A 134 25.53 -1.42 6.40
N ASP A 135 26.51 -2.31 6.44
CA ASP A 135 26.51 -3.44 7.37
C ASP A 135 26.59 -3.00 8.84
N ASN A 136 27.31 -1.91 9.12
CA ASN A 136 27.40 -1.32 10.46
C ASN A 136 26.05 -0.73 10.91
N ILE A 137 25.29 -0.08 10.03
CA ILE A 137 23.91 0.35 10.32
C ILE A 137 22.99 -0.85 10.54
N ARG A 138 23.08 -1.89 9.70
CA ARG A 138 22.31 -3.14 9.92
C ARG A 138 22.59 -3.74 11.27
N TRP A 139 23.87 -3.83 11.65
CA TRP A 139 24.28 -4.35 12.95
C TRP A 139 23.70 -3.52 14.10
N ALA A 140 23.75 -2.19 14.00
CA ALA A 140 23.20 -1.29 15.01
C ALA A 140 21.67 -1.43 15.11
N GLU A 141 20.97 -1.41 13.97
CA GLU A 141 19.52 -1.58 13.93
C GLU A 141 19.07 -2.93 14.50
N ASN A 142 19.75 -4.04 14.21
CA ASN A 142 19.31 -5.34 14.73
C ASN A 142 19.41 -5.45 16.27
N LYS A 143 20.17 -4.57 16.92
CA LYS A 143 20.25 -4.46 18.40
C LYS A 143 19.15 -3.57 19.00
N LEU A 144 18.43 -2.82 18.18
CA LEU A 144 17.39 -1.90 18.61
C LEU A 144 16.01 -2.49 18.36
N GLU A 145 15.13 -2.31 19.34
CA GLU A 145 13.69 -2.48 19.13
C GLU A 145 13.15 -1.35 18.25
N LEU A 146 12.05 -1.63 17.56
CA LEU A 146 11.28 -0.61 16.85
C LEU A 146 9.93 -0.44 17.54
N HIS A 147 9.58 0.79 17.89
CA HIS A 147 8.34 1.07 18.61
C HIS A 147 7.10 0.79 17.75
N GLN A 148 5.97 0.42 18.38
CA GLN A 148 4.71 0.14 17.66
C GLN A 148 4.26 1.31 16.79
N ASP A 149 4.34 2.55 17.31
CA ASP A 149 4.16 3.78 16.51
C ASP A 149 4.86 3.73 15.15
N CYS A 150 6.10 3.25 15.07
CA CYS A 150 6.84 3.22 13.82
C CYS A 150 6.31 2.14 12.86
N LEU A 151 5.72 1.06 13.38
CA LEU A 151 5.14 -0.03 12.61
C LEU A 151 3.78 0.34 11.99
N GLU A 152 3.12 1.38 12.53
CA GLU A 152 1.77 1.79 12.12
C GLU A 152 1.70 3.22 11.55
N CYS A 153 2.75 4.05 11.69
CA CYS A 153 2.71 5.46 11.32
C CYS A 153 2.55 5.71 9.80
N ASN A 154 1.53 6.48 9.41
CA ASN A 154 1.29 6.90 8.03
C ASN A 154 2.34 7.87 7.44
N TRP A 155 3.23 8.42 8.27
CA TRP A 155 4.38 9.24 7.85
C TRP A 155 5.72 8.51 7.92
N PHE A 156 5.73 7.17 8.07
CA PHE A 156 6.99 6.42 8.11
C PHE A 156 7.84 6.67 6.85
N HIS A 157 7.21 6.87 5.69
CA HIS A 157 7.88 7.20 4.44
C HIS A 157 8.71 8.49 4.47
N ILE A 158 8.44 9.40 5.41
CA ILE A 158 9.21 10.63 5.63
C ILE A 158 10.30 10.42 6.69
N CYS A 159 9.96 9.81 7.84
CA CYS A 159 10.87 9.79 8.99
C CYS A 159 11.79 8.57 9.05
N GLN A 160 11.36 7.43 8.52
CA GLN A 160 12.05 6.13 8.51
C GLN A 160 12.74 5.74 9.83
N ALA A 161 12.03 5.93 10.95
CA ALA A 161 12.51 5.66 12.32
C ALA A 161 13.67 6.55 12.83
N GLY A 162 14.07 7.58 12.09
CA GLY A 162 15.07 8.54 12.52
C GLY A 162 16.50 7.96 12.63
N CYS A 163 17.40 8.73 13.24
CA CYS A 163 18.81 8.38 13.36
C CYS A 163 19.06 7.12 14.20
N THR A 164 19.59 6.06 13.56
CA THR A 164 20.04 4.81 14.22
C THR A 164 21.02 5.07 15.36
N ILE A 165 22.02 5.94 15.14
CA ILE A 165 23.07 6.24 16.13
C ILE A 165 22.48 6.93 17.36
N GLN A 166 21.55 7.87 17.16
CA GLN A 166 20.85 8.53 18.28
C GLN A 166 20.03 7.51 19.09
N ARG A 167 19.28 6.63 18.42
CA ARG A 167 18.52 5.57 19.09
C ARG A 167 19.43 4.61 19.85
N GLN A 168 20.62 4.32 19.33
CA GLN A 168 21.65 3.53 20.00
C GLN A 168 22.23 4.24 21.23
N ASP A 169 22.61 5.51 21.10
CA ASP A 169 23.14 6.33 22.18
C ASP A 169 22.14 6.40 23.37
N MET A 170 20.86 6.59 23.05
CA MET A 170 19.80 6.77 24.05
C MET A 170 19.08 5.48 24.46
N LYS A 171 19.36 4.37 23.77
CA LYS A 171 18.66 3.08 23.94
C LYS A 171 17.14 3.20 23.77
N THR A 172 16.70 3.97 22.78
CA THR A 172 15.27 4.18 22.49
C THR A 172 14.83 3.39 21.27
N SER A 173 13.56 2.94 21.25
CA SER A 173 12.95 2.24 20.12
C SER A 173 12.31 3.18 19.09
N LYS A 174 12.33 4.49 19.37
CA LYS A 174 11.77 5.57 18.55
C LYS A 174 12.70 6.77 18.57
N ALA A 175 12.65 7.59 17.52
CA ALA A 175 13.34 8.87 17.48
C ALA A 175 12.82 9.79 18.59
N TYR A 176 13.74 10.48 19.28
CA TYR A 176 13.44 11.41 20.37
C TYR A 176 12.71 12.70 19.92
N THR A 177 12.49 12.87 18.61
CA THR A 177 11.80 14.00 17.98
C THR A 177 10.46 13.60 17.37
N CYS A 178 9.96 12.38 17.65
CA CYS A 178 8.81 11.82 16.94
C CYS A 178 7.54 12.69 17.06
N ALA A 179 7.18 13.14 18.27
CA ALA A 179 5.99 13.97 18.45
C ALA A 179 6.11 15.34 17.76
N LEU A 180 7.30 15.95 17.77
CA LEU A 180 7.59 17.17 17.01
C LEU A 180 7.39 16.94 15.51
N GLN A 181 8.01 15.89 14.95
CA GLN A 181 7.91 15.56 13.52
C GLN A 181 6.45 15.33 13.10
N LYS A 182 5.68 14.56 13.88
CA LYS A 182 4.25 14.35 13.60
C LYS A 182 3.47 15.66 13.58
N ALA A 183 3.71 16.56 14.54
CA ALA A 183 3.05 17.87 14.55
C ALA A 183 3.44 18.75 13.36
N ILE A 184 4.70 18.73 12.95
CA ILE A 184 5.15 19.43 11.74
C ILE A 184 4.40 18.91 10.50
N TYR A 185 4.33 17.59 10.34
CA TYR A 185 3.68 16.97 9.18
C TYR A 185 2.17 17.22 9.16
N GLN A 186 1.51 17.06 10.31
CA GLN A 186 0.08 17.32 10.47
C GLN A 186 -0.32 18.74 10.10
N ASN A 187 0.54 19.71 10.41
CA ASN A 187 0.26 21.11 10.13
C ASN A 187 0.64 21.55 8.71
N ASN A 188 1.32 20.70 7.94
CA ASN A 188 1.74 20.97 6.56
C ASN A 188 1.33 19.82 5.62
N PRO A 189 0.03 19.46 5.53
CA PRO A 189 -0.43 18.28 4.80
C PRO A 189 -0.17 18.36 3.29
N ASP A 190 -0.07 19.56 2.71
CA ASP A 190 0.24 19.74 1.28
C ASP A 190 1.67 19.31 0.93
N ILE A 191 2.59 19.39 1.90
CA ILE A 191 4.02 19.07 1.73
C ILE A 191 4.34 17.71 2.36
N HIS A 192 3.66 17.36 3.44
CA HIS A 192 3.88 16.14 4.22
C HIS A 192 2.56 15.35 4.40
N PRO A 193 1.92 14.93 3.29
CA PRO A 193 0.65 14.21 3.38
C PRO A 193 0.83 12.90 4.15
N GLU A 194 -0.20 12.49 4.89
CA GLU A 194 -0.31 11.10 5.30
C GLU A 194 -0.42 10.23 4.06
N ASN A 195 0.41 9.18 3.99
CA ASN A 195 0.34 8.22 2.89
C ASN A 195 0.56 6.80 3.46
N PRO A 196 -0.53 6.11 3.85
CA PRO A 196 -0.46 4.77 4.43
C PRO A 196 0.22 3.75 3.50
N GLU A 197 -0.03 3.85 2.19
CA GLU A 197 0.52 2.92 1.19
C GLU A 197 2.04 3.11 1.05
N GLU A 198 2.48 4.35 0.85
CA GLU A 198 3.91 4.66 0.75
C GLU A 198 4.64 4.38 2.06
N ALA A 199 4.00 4.68 3.20
CA ALA A 199 4.54 4.33 4.51
C ALA A 199 4.73 2.83 4.66
N GLN A 200 3.80 2.00 4.16
CA GLN A 200 3.94 0.54 4.19
C GLN A 200 5.08 0.06 3.28
N LYS A 201 5.24 0.65 2.08
CA LYS A 201 6.35 0.33 1.17
C LYS A 201 7.70 0.65 1.81
N CYS A 202 7.90 1.88 2.29
CA CYS A 202 9.14 2.29 2.95
C CYS A 202 9.41 1.49 4.24
N ARG A 203 8.37 1.14 5.01
CA ARG A 203 8.53 0.24 6.18
C ARG A 203 9.04 -1.12 5.75
N ASP A 204 8.44 -1.73 4.73
CA ASP A 204 8.88 -3.04 4.25
C ASP A 204 10.35 -3.01 3.79
N GLU A 205 10.74 -1.98 3.03
CA GLU A 205 12.13 -1.74 2.62
C GLU A 205 13.07 -1.60 3.82
N PHE A 206 12.72 -0.75 4.79
CA PHE A 206 13.49 -0.58 6.03
C PHE A 206 13.64 -1.88 6.82
N LEU A 207 12.57 -2.66 6.96
CA LEU A 207 12.59 -3.93 7.69
C LEU A 207 13.44 -4.98 6.96
N ARG A 208 13.40 -5.04 5.63
CA ARG A 208 14.22 -5.95 4.83
C ARG A 208 15.69 -5.58 4.88
N GLU A 209 15.99 -4.29 4.74
CA GLU A 209 17.35 -3.81 4.67
C GLU A 209 18.04 -3.85 6.04
N ASN A 210 17.34 -3.42 7.10
CA ASN A 210 17.94 -3.21 8.42
C ASN A 210 17.53 -4.23 9.47
N LYS A 211 16.30 -4.77 9.43
CA LYS A 211 15.80 -5.73 10.42
C LYS A 211 15.80 -7.15 9.87
N VAL A 212 16.84 -7.55 9.14
CA VAL A 212 16.93 -8.74 8.27
C VAL A 212 16.31 -10.03 8.86
N ARG A 213 16.43 -10.28 10.17
CA ARG A 213 15.90 -11.49 10.85
C ARG A 213 14.83 -11.22 11.91
N ARG A 214 14.24 -10.03 11.94
CA ARG A 214 13.27 -9.59 12.96
C ARG A 214 12.06 -8.92 12.29
N LEU A 215 10.93 -8.86 12.99
CA LEU A 215 9.72 -8.17 12.52
C LEU A 215 9.28 -8.68 11.14
N LEU A 216 9.36 -9.99 10.93
CA LEU A 216 9.04 -10.61 9.64
C LEU A 216 7.54 -10.54 9.36
N GLU A 217 6.73 -10.57 10.42
CA GLU A 217 5.28 -10.44 10.43
C GLU A 217 4.77 -9.07 9.95
N TYR A 218 5.63 -8.05 9.96
CA TYR A 218 5.31 -6.70 9.47
C TYR A 218 5.74 -6.46 8.03
N ARG A 219 6.41 -7.44 7.40
CA ARG A 219 6.87 -7.32 6.02
C ARG A 219 5.75 -7.64 5.04
N SER A 220 5.75 -6.91 3.93
CA SER A 220 4.91 -7.23 2.80
C SER A 220 5.31 -8.60 2.21
N PRO A 221 4.42 -9.31 1.50
CA PRO A 221 4.79 -10.53 0.81
C PRO A 221 5.91 -10.29 -0.21
N ASN A 222 6.86 -11.23 -0.28
CA ASN A 222 7.86 -11.22 -1.35
C ASN A 222 7.18 -11.55 -2.68
N ILE A 223 7.10 -10.58 -3.58
CA ILE A 223 6.78 -10.84 -4.98
C ILE A 223 8.06 -11.32 -5.66
N ILE A 224 8.11 -12.60 -6.03
CA ILE A 224 9.26 -13.17 -6.74
C ILE A 224 9.51 -12.41 -8.06
N PRO A 225 10.77 -12.21 -8.49
CA PRO A 225 11.08 -11.45 -9.70
C PRO A 225 10.34 -11.95 -10.95
N GLU A 226 10.08 -13.24 -11.03
CA GLU A 226 9.36 -13.90 -12.12
C GLU A 226 7.93 -13.38 -12.27
N MET A 227 7.26 -12.96 -11.18
CA MET A 227 5.93 -12.33 -11.25
C MET A 227 5.96 -10.97 -11.95
N ARG A 228 7.12 -10.31 -11.99
CA ARG A 228 7.30 -9.01 -12.68
C ARG A 228 7.67 -9.17 -14.15
N MET A 229 7.94 -10.39 -14.61
CA MET A 229 8.30 -10.61 -16.01
C MET A 229 7.06 -10.50 -16.90
N VAL A 230 7.11 -9.68 -17.95
CA VAL A 230 5.99 -9.49 -18.90
C VAL A 230 5.47 -10.82 -19.47
N LYS A 231 6.38 -11.76 -19.75
CA LYS A 231 6.02 -13.12 -20.22
C LYS A 231 5.16 -13.91 -19.23
N ASN A 232 5.04 -13.50 -17.98
CA ASN A 232 4.23 -14.18 -16.97
C ASN A 232 2.96 -13.41 -16.64
N SER A 233 2.70 -12.27 -17.29
CA SER A 233 1.43 -11.54 -17.14
C SER A 233 0.23 -12.36 -17.59
N LEU A 234 -0.93 -12.14 -16.97
CA LEU A 234 -2.19 -12.80 -17.32
C LEU A 234 -2.49 -12.72 -18.82
N GLN A 235 -2.37 -11.53 -19.42
CA GLN A 235 -2.58 -11.33 -20.85
C GLN A 235 -1.66 -12.19 -21.71
N ASN A 236 -0.37 -12.29 -21.37
CA ASN A 236 0.56 -13.14 -22.11
C ASN A 236 0.27 -14.62 -21.91
N ILE A 237 -0.22 -15.02 -20.73
CA ILE A 237 -0.65 -16.41 -20.47
C ILE A 237 -1.86 -16.74 -21.36
N ILE A 238 -2.89 -15.88 -21.38
CA ILE A 238 -4.07 -16.02 -22.25
C ILE A 238 -3.65 -16.09 -23.71
N ASN A 239 -2.76 -15.20 -24.16
CA ASN A 239 -2.33 -15.15 -25.57
C ASN A 239 -1.60 -16.41 -26.07
N ARG A 240 -1.06 -17.25 -25.17
CA ARG A 240 -0.36 -18.50 -25.51
C ARG A 240 -1.26 -19.72 -25.46
N ASP A 241 -2.48 -19.59 -24.96
CA ASP A 241 -3.39 -20.70 -24.72
C ASP A 241 -4.72 -20.45 -25.43
N GLU A 242 -4.98 -21.19 -26.51
CA GLU A 242 -6.18 -21.04 -27.34
C GLU A 242 -7.48 -21.24 -26.56
N LYS A 243 -7.48 -22.12 -25.56
CA LYS A 243 -8.67 -22.36 -24.73
C LYS A 243 -8.89 -21.21 -23.75
N LEU A 244 -7.83 -20.59 -23.23
CA LEU A 244 -7.97 -19.36 -22.45
C LEU A 244 -8.43 -18.19 -23.31
N LYS A 245 -7.97 -18.06 -24.57
CA LYS A 245 -8.51 -17.04 -25.48
C LYS A 245 -10.02 -17.20 -25.68
N GLN A 246 -10.48 -18.44 -25.87
CA GLN A 246 -11.90 -18.75 -25.93
C GLN A 246 -12.60 -18.39 -24.63
N LEU A 247 -12.02 -18.71 -23.47
CA LEU A 247 -12.62 -18.42 -22.17
C LEU A 247 -12.83 -16.92 -21.93
N TYR A 248 -11.81 -16.12 -22.25
CA TYR A 248 -11.78 -14.67 -22.00
C TYR A 248 -12.38 -13.84 -23.15
N ALA A 249 -12.92 -14.47 -24.20
CA ALA A 249 -13.49 -13.73 -25.33
C ALA A 249 -14.66 -12.84 -24.84
N PRO A 250 -14.61 -11.52 -25.14
CA PRO A 250 -15.57 -10.56 -24.59
C PRO A 250 -16.99 -10.73 -25.14
N ASP A 251 -17.13 -11.43 -26.27
CA ASP A 251 -18.40 -11.67 -26.96
C ASP A 251 -19.04 -13.03 -26.61
N ASN A 252 -18.48 -13.78 -25.65
CA ASN A 252 -19.07 -15.05 -25.22
C ASN A 252 -20.46 -14.89 -24.62
N PHE A 253 -20.64 -13.80 -23.88
CA PHE A 253 -21.87 -13.48 -23.16
C PHE A 253 -22.21 -12.03 -23.42
N LEU A 254 -23.46 -11.76 -23.78
CA LEU A 254 -24.02 -10.41 -23.86
C LEU A 254 -25.28 -10.39 -22.99
N ILE A 255 -25.63 -9.22 -22.45
CA ILE A 255 -26.84 -9.09 -21.64
C ILE A 255 -27.63 -7.87 -22.10
N THR A 256 -28.95 -7.97 -22.04
CA THR A 256 -29.84 -6.84 -22.23
C THR A 256 -30.75 -6.65 -21.03
N ILE A 257 -31.01 -5.39 -20.69
CA ILE A 257 -32.00 -4.98 -19.70
C ILE A 257 -33.05 -4.16 -20.43
N ASN A 258 -34.30 -4.62 -20.41
CA ASN A 258 -35.42 -4.02 -21.15
C ASN A 258 -35.12 -3.82 -22.65
N GLY A 259 -34.33 -4.73 -23.24
CA GLY A 259 -33.93 -4.69 -24.65
C GLY A 259 -32.67 -3.86 -24.94
N GLU A 260 -32.15 -3.09 -23.98
CA GLU A 260 -30.93 -2.31 -24.13
C GLU A 260 -29.70 -3.12 -23.72
N TYR A 261 -28.63 -3.07 -24.52
CA TYR A 261 -27.39 -3.78 -24.23
C TYR A 261 -26.65 -3.18 -23.04
N VAL A 262 -26.14 -4.05 -22.18
CA VAL A 262 -25.27 -3.67 -21.06
C VAL A 262 -23.95 -4.42 -21.17
N GLU A 263 -22.86 -3.70 -20.95
CA GLU A 263 -21.52 -4.26 -20.96
C GLU A 263 -21.32 -5.19 -19.76
N LEU A 264 -20.72 -6.36 -20.01
CA LEU A 264 -20.30 -7.27 -18.97
C LEU A 264 -18.82 -7.05 -18.68
N LEU A 265 -18.52 -6.75 -17.44
CA LEU A 265 -17.15 -6.48 -17.00
C LEU A 265 -16.48 -7.78 -16.55
N GLN A 266 -15.18 -7.91 -16.75
CA GLN A 266 -14.40 -9.04 -16.21
C GLN A 266 -13.54 -8.63 -15.01
N ASP A 267 -13.23 -7.34 -14.86
CA ASP A 267 -12.42 -6.80 -13.78
C ASP A 267 -13.26 -6.43 -12.55
N TYR A 268 -12.73 -6.76 -11.37
CA TYR A 268 -13.44 -6.60 -10.09
C TYR A 268 -13.60 -5.15 -9.62
N ASP A 269 -12.76 -4.23 -10.09
CA ASP A 269 -12.60 -2.89 -9.52
C ASP A 269 -13.49 -1.80 -10.13
N ASP A 270 -14.26 -2.12 -11.17
CA ASP A 270 -15.14 -1.14 -11.82
C ASP A 270 -16.58 -1.21 -11.29
N PHE A 271 -16.88 -0.34 -10.32
CA PHE A 271 -18.24 -0.08 -9.82
C PHE A 271 -19.00 0.95 -10.67
N TRP A 272 -18.31 1.66 -11.56
CA TRP A 272 -18.89 2.73 -12.38
C TRP A 272 -19.79 2.17 -13.49
N GLY A 273 -19.62 0.90 -13.87
CA GLY A 273 -20.51 0.17 -14.77
C GLY A 273 -21.73 -0.50 -14.11
N SER A 274 -22.05 -0.15 -12.86
CA SER A 274 -23.21 -0.74 -12.18
C SER A 274 -24.55 -0.24 -12.72
N VAL A 275 -25.55 -1.12 -12.77
CA VAL A 275 -26.92 -0.80 -13.22
C VAL A 275 -27.93 -0.88 -12.08
N ARG A 276 -29.09 -0.26 -12.26
CA ARG A 276 -30.23 -0.41 -11.35
C ARG A 276 -31.22 -1.40 -11.93
N LEU A 277 -31.67 -2.33 -11.10
CA LEU A 277 -32.73 -3.27 -11.43
C LEU A 277 -33.91 -3.12 -10.47
N THR A 278 -35.10 -3.30 -11.00
CA THR A 278 -36.39 -3.30 -10.32
C THR A 278 -37.14 -4.61 -10.63
N PRO A 279 -38.20 -4.94 -9.87
CA PRO A 279 -39.05 -6.10 -10.18
C PRO A 279 -39.72 -6.05 -11.56
N ASN A 280 -39.76 -4.89 -12.22
CA ASN A 280 -40.39 -4.73 -13.53
C ASN A 280 -39.43 -4.93 -14.70
N ASP A 281 -38.11 -4.95 -14.44
CA ASP A 281 -37.13 -5.07 -15.49
C ASP A 281 -37.06 -6.49 -16.06
N GLU A 282 -36.90 -6.56 -17.38
CA GLU A 282 -36.61 -7.79 -18.09
C GLU A 282 -35.11 -7.91 -18.36
N VAL A 283 -34.49 -8.96 -17.82
CA VAL A 283 -33.08 -9.26 -18.01
C VAL A 283 -32.93 -10.52 -18.85
N ARG A 284 -32.23 -10.38 -19.99
CA ARG A 284 -32.00 -11.47 -20.95
C ARG A 284 -30.53 -11.63 -21.23
N LEU A 285 -30.04 -12.87 -21.07
CA LEU A 285 -28.67 -13.27 -21.36
C LEU A 285 -28.62 -13.88 -22.75
N PHE A 286 -27.61 -13.49 -23.52
CA PHE A 286 -27.25 -14.06 -24.82
C PHE A 286 -25.95 -14.82 -24.64
N VAL A 287 -25.96 -16.11 -24.96
CA VAL A 287 -24.80 -16.99 -24.89
C VAL A 287 -24.39 -17.34 -26.30
N LYS A 288 -23.14 -17.10 -26.66
CA LYS A 288 -22.61 -17.52 -27.96
C LYS A 288 -22.69 -19.04 -28.06
N GLU A 289 -23.25 -19.57 -29.15
CA GLU A 289 -23.55 -21.01 -29.26
C GLU A 289 -22.29 -21.87 -29.08
N GLU A 290 -21.14 -21.38 -29.54
CA GLU A 290 -19.84 -22.05 -29.41
C GLU A 290 -19.38 -22.20 -27.95
N CYS A 291 -19.84 -21.38 -27.02
CA CYS A 291 -19.48 -21.52 -25.60
C CYS A 291 -19.88 -22.88 -25.02
N LEU A 292 -20.91 -23.52 -25.59
CA LEU A 292 -21.40 -24.83 -25.17
C LEU A 292 -20.49 -25.97 -25.64
N THR A 293 -19.66 -25.73 -26.67
CA THR A 293 -18.72 -26.69 -27.25
C THR A 293 -17.27 -26.40 -26.88
N TYR A 294 -16.96 -25.22 -26.32
CA TYR A 294 -15.61 -24.91 -25.83
C TYR A 294 -15.15 -25.91 -24.78
N ASN A 295 -14.01 -26.55 -25.09
CA ASN A 295 -13.41 -27.60 -24.27
C ASN A 295 -14.40 -28.74 -23.94
N CYS A 296 -15.39 -29.00 -24.81
CA CYS A 296 -16.46 -29.96 -24.55
C CYS A 296 -16.72 -30.87 -25.77
N ASP A 297 -16.33 -32.13 -25.66
CA ASP A 297 -16.59 -33.14 -26.71
C ASP A 297 -18.06 -33.56 -26.76
N TYR A 298 -18.77 -33.47 -25.63
CA TYR A 298 -20.16 -33.86 -25.47
C TYR A 298 -20.99 -32.70 -24.89
N PRO A 299 -21.50 -31.77 -25.73
CA PRO A 299 -22.18 -30.56 -25.26
C PRO A 299 -23.39 -30.82 -24.37
N ILE A 300 -24.00 -32.00 -24.47
CA ILE A 300 -25.12 -32.42 -23.63
C ILE A 300 -24.77 -32.52 -22.14
N ASP A 301 -23.50 -32.73 -21.82
CA ASP A 301 -22.97 -32.76 -20.45
C ASP A 301 -22.52 -31.38 -19.96
N ASN A 302 -22.63 -30.36 -20.81
CA ASN A 302 -22.31 -28.98 -20.48
C ASN A 302 -23.59 -28.21 -20.09
N PHE A 303 -23.41 -27.13 -19.34
CA PHE A 303 -24.49 -26.24 -18.96
C PHE A 303 -23.97 -24.82 -18.76
N LEU A 304 -24.86 -23.86 -18.99
CA LEU A 304 -24.66 -22.48 -18.59
C LEU A 304 -24.72 -22.41 -17.06
N TRP A 305 -23.69 -21.82 -16.48
CA TRP A 305 -23.50 -21.62 -15.05
C TRP A 305 -23.72 -20.13 -14.75
N VAL A 306 -24.75 -19.81 -13.96
CA VAL A 306 -25.09 -18.44 -13.54
C VAL A 306 -24.97 -18.34 -12.04
N ASP A 307 -23.97 -17.62 -11.54
CA ASP A 307 -23.79 -17.37 -10.12
C ASP A 307 -24.29 -15.98 -9.73
N MET A 308 -24.91 -15.88 -8.56
CA MET A 308 -25.25 -14.62 -7.92
C MET A 308 -24.45 -14.46 -6.63
N LEU A 309 -23.69 -13.38 -6.55
CA LEU A 309 -22.89 -13.01 -5.38
C LEU A 309 -23.38 -11.66 -4.82
N GLY A 310 -23.29 -11.47 -3.51
CA GLY A 310 -23.55 -10.18 -2.86
C GLY A 310 -23.95 -10.31 -1.39
N GLY A 311 -24.22 -9.17 -0.76
CA GLY A 311 -24.54 -9.09 0.68
C GLY A 311 -23.33 -8.87 1.58
N GLU A 312 -23.51 -9.08 2.88
CA GLU A 312 -22.48 -8.81 3.90
C GLU A 312 -21.28 -9.76 3.77
N PRO A 313 -20.05 -9.25 3.58
CA PRO A 313 -18.86 -10.08 3.46
C PRO A 313 -18.71 -11.04 4.63
N THR A 314 -18.39 -12.30 4.32
CA THR A 314 -18.24 -13.36 5.32
C THR A 314 -16.79 -13.83 5.36
N THR A 315 -16.24 -14.03 6.55
CA THR A 315 -14.90 -14.61 6.74
C THR A 315 -15.02 -16.09 7.04
N TYR A 316 -14.45 -16.95 6.19
CA TYR A 316 -14.52 -18.40 6.36
C TYR A 316 -13.30 -19.12 5.75
N GLY A 317 -13.27 -20.45 5.91
CA GLY A 317 -12.22 -21.31 5.35
C GLY A 317 -10.90 -21.30 6.13
N PHE A 318 -9.97 -22.16 5.73
CA PHE A 318 -8.64 -22.24 6.33
C PHE A 318 -7.83 -20.95 6.11
N GLU A 319 -8.03 -20.30 4.97
CA GLU A 319 -7.37 -19.05 4.60
C GLU A 319 -7.88 -17.84 5.39
N GLN A 320 -9.00 -17.96 6.12
CA GLN A 320 -9.69 -16.87 6.83
C GLN A 320 -9.88 -15.61 5.96
N ARG A 321 -10.25 -15.84 4.69
CA ARG A 321 -10.46 -14.76 3.73
C ARG A 321 -11.86 -14.19 3.92
N THR A 322 -11.96 -12.87 3.90
CA THR A 322 -13.24 -12.15 3.80
C THR A 322 -13.67 -12.13 2.34
N GLU A 323 -14.76 -12.82 2.01
CA GLU A 323 -15.27 -12.94 0.64
C GLU A 323 -16.72 -12.48 0.52
N THR A 324 -17.09 -12.06 -0.69
CA THR A 324 -18.48 -11.76 -1.04
C THR A 324 -19.29 -13.06 -1.03
N PRO A 325 -20.41 -13.13 -0.29
CA PRO A 325 -21.19 -14.36 -0.18
C PRO A 325 -21.74 -14.84 -1.52
N HIS A 326 -21.81 -16.16 -1.66
CA HIS A 326 -22.51 -16.82 -2.74
C HIS A 326 -23.99 -17.00 -2.38
N LEU A 327 -24.89 -16.30 -3.09
CA LEU A 327 -26.32 -16.30 -2.79
C LEU A 327 -27.08 -17.42 -3.50
N SER A 328 -26.78 -17.67 -4.78
CA SER A 328 -27.50 -18.65 -5.58
C SER A 328 -26.75 -19.02 -6.86
N THR A 329 -26.94 -20.25 -7.34
CA THR A 329 -26.52 -20.70 -8.66
C THR A 329 -27.71 -21.21 -9.46
N ASP A 330 -27.76 -20.92 -10.76
CA ASP A 330 -28.60 -21.62 -11.72
C ASP A 330 -27.76 -22.39 -12.74
N HIS A 331 -28.16 -23.64 -13.00
CA HIS A 331 -27.52 -24.51 -14.00
C HIS A 331 -28.51 -24.77 -15.13
N ILE A 332 -28.28 -24.14 -16.28
CA ILE A 332 -29.16 -24.26 -17.44
C ILE A 332 -28.52 -25.22 -18.44
N TYR A 333 -28.96 -26.47 -18.39
CA TYR A 333 -28.46 -27.56 -19.22
C TYR A 333 -28.70 -27.33 -20.71
N TYR A 334 -27.80 -27.86 -21.54
CA TYR A 334 -27.81 -27.74 -22.99
C TYR A 334 -29.20 -27.93 -23.63
N ASN A 335 -29.91 -29.02 -23.30
CA ASN A 335 -31.23 -29.30 -23.89
C ASN A 335 -32.28 -28.24 -23.53
N ARG A 336 -32.22 -27.70 -22.31
CA ARG A 336 -33.12 -26.61 -21.89
C ARG A 336 -32.75 -25.32 -22.63
N LEU A 337 -31.47 -24.97 -22.65
CA LEU A 337 -30.99 -23.76 -23.32
C LEU A 337 -31.35 -23.77 -24.81
N MET A 338 -31.13 -24.90 -25.50
CA MET A 338 -31.42 -25.05 -26.93
C MET A 338 -32.90 -25.25 -27.25
N GLY A 339 -33.68 -25.77 -26.31
CA GLY A 339 -35.12 -26.00 -26.47
C GLY A 339 -36.00 -24.79 -26.16
N GLU A 340 -35.64 -24.01 -25.13
CA GLU A 340 -36.39 -22.83 -24.68
C GLU A 340 -35.78 -21.51 -25.19
N GLY A 341 -34.50 -21.51 -25.55
CA GLY A 341 -33.79 -20.30 -25.94
C GLY A 341 -34.11 -19.82 -27.36
N LEU A 342 -34.08 -18.50 -27.55
CA LEU A 342 -34.27 -17.88 -28.86
C LEU A 342 -32.93 -17.70 -29.54
N ARG A 343 -32.78 -18.25 -30.75
CA ARG A 343 -31.54 -18.20 -31.53
C ARG A 343 -31.50 -16.97 -32.42
N HIS A 344 -30.40 -16.21 -32.37
CA HIS A 344 -30.19 -15.03 -33.21
C HIS A 344 -28.69 -14.77 -33.40
N ASN A 345 -28.24 -14.62 -34.66
CA ASN A 345 -26.86 -14.25 -35.02
C ASN A 345 -25.75 -15.06 -34.33
N GLY A 346 -25.93 -16.38 -34.16
CA GLY A 346 -24.95 -17.25 -33.51
C GLY A 346 -24.99 -17.23 -31.98
N TYR A 347 -26.03 -16.62 -31.39
CA TYR A 347 -26.31 -16.63 -29.96
C TYR A 347 -27.62 -17.38 -29.68
N VAL A 348 -27.68 -18.01 -28.52
CA VAL A 348 -28.91 -18.47 -27.88
C VAL A 348 -29.24 -17.56 -26.70
N SER A 349 -30.44 -17.01 -26.67
CA SER A 349 -30.87 -16.07 -25.63
C SER A 349 -31.92 -16.66 -24.69
N ILE A 350 -31.80 -16.35 -23.40
CA ILE A 350 -32.67 -16.84 -22.33
C ILE A 350 -32.96 -15.72 -21.32
N SER A 351 -34.20 -15.68 -20.82
CA SER A 351 -34.55 -14.77 -19.72
C SER A 351 -33.98 -15.30 -18.41
N ILE A 352 -33.24 -14.45 -17.69
CA ILE A 352 -32.76 -14.71 -16.33
C ILE A 352 -33.52 -13.87 -15.29
N THR A 353 -34.57 -13.18 -15.73
CA THR A 353 -35.42 -12.32 -14.88
C THR A 353 -35.97 -13.09 -13.68
N ASP A 354 -36.47 -14.31 -13.89
CA ASP A 354 -37.04 -15.13 -12.81
C ASP A 354 -35.97 -15.60 -11.82
N PHE A 355 -34.74 -15.82 -12.27
CA PHE A 355 -33.60 -16.10 -11.38
C PHE A 355 -33.29 -14.91 -10.47
N ILE A 356 -33.37 -13.68 -10.99
CA ILE A 356 -33.15 -12.48 -10.18
C ILE A 356 -34.30 -12.31 -9.18
N LYS A 357 -35.55 -12.38 -9.66
CA LYS A 357 -36.75 -12.20 -8.83
C LYS A 357 -36.84 -13.22 -7.70
N ARG A 358 -36.58 -14.50 -7.96
CA ARG A 358 -36.65 -15.54 -6.92
C ARG A 358 -35.63 -15.36 -5.79
N ASN A 359 -34.52 -14.66 -6.08
CA ASN A 359 -33.45 -14.39 -5.11
C ASN A 359 -33.54 -12.97 -4.51
N SER A 360 -34.50 -12.14 -4.94
CA SER A 360 -34.63 -10.75 -4.48
C SER A 360 -34.90 -10.60 -2.98
N THR A 361 -35.43 -11.62 -2.32
CA THR A 361 -35.66 -11.62 -0.87
C THR A 361 -34.37 -11.65 -0.04
N MET A 362 -33.25 -12.03 -0.66
CA MET A 362 -31.92 -11.98 -0.05
C MET A 362 -31.19 -10.66 -0.34
N MET A 363 -31.79 -9.78 -1.13
CA MET A 363 -31.20 -8.50 -1.53
C MET A 363 -31.73 -7.36 -0.65
N LYS A 364 -30.85 -6.40 -0.34
CA LYS A 364 -31.14 -5.17 0.37
C LYS A 364 -30.96 -3.98 -0.57
N GLU A 365 -31.84 -3.01 -0.43
CA GLU A 365 -31.80 -1.79 -1.23
C GLU A 365 -30.50 -1.01 -0.99
N GLY A 366 -29.86 -0.57 -2.09
CA GLY A 366 -28.60 0.17 -2.06
C GLY A 366 -27.32 -0.68 -1.98
N GLU A 367 -27.43 -2.00 -1.75
CA GLU A 367 -26.29 -2.92 -1.82
C GLU A 367 -25.99 -3.35 -3.27
N TYR A 368 -24.74 -3.75 -3.53
CA TYR A 368 -24.29 -4.26 -4.82
C TYR A 368 -24.33 -5.78 -4.85
N TYR A 369 -24.82 -6.29 -5.98
CA TYR A 369 -24.88 -7.71 -6.33
C TYR A 369 -24.20 -7.94 -7.67
N HIS A 370 -23.70 -9.15 -7.88
CA HIS A 370 -23.00 -9.54 -9.09
C HIS A 370 -23.61 -10.82 -9.66
N LEU A 371 -23.91 -10.81 -10.96
CA LEU A 371 -24.20 -12.03 -11.72
C LEU A 371 -22.97 -12.41 -12.53
N HIS A 372 -22.50 -13.65 -12.42
CA HIS A 372 -21.36 -14.16 -13.18
C HIS A 372 -21.83 -15.24 -14.16
N PHE A 373 -21.28 -15.23 -15.37
CA PHE A 373 -21.68 -16.13 -16.45
C PHE A 373 -20.51 -16.95 -16.98
N THR A 374 -20.67 -18.27 -17.02
CA THR A 374 -19.70 -19.19 -17.62
C THR A 374 -20.39 -20.49 -18.06
N THR A 375 -19.65 -21.43 -18.62
CA THR A 375 -20.14 -22.82 -18.77
C THR A 375 -19.36 -23.74 -17.85
N ARG A 376 -19.92 -24.92 -17.53
CA ARG A 376 -19.21 -25.92 -16.71
C ARG A 376 -17.82 -26.19 -17.26
N MET A 377 -17.69 -26.43 -18.57
CA MET A 377 -16.42 -26.80 -19.19
C MET A 377 -15.41 -25.65 -19.23
N MET A 378 -15.86 -24.40 -19.44
CA MET A 378 -14.99 -23.23 -19.32
C MET A 378 -14.51 -23.04 -17.88
N ARG A 379 -15.41 -23.21 -16.90
CA ARG A 379 -15.11 -23.10 -15.47
C ARG A 379 -14.11 -24.15 -15.00
N GLU A 380 -14.30 -25.40 -15.40
CA GLU A 380 -13.37 -26.50 -15.09
C GLU A 380 -11.99 -26.22 -15.69
N TYR A 381 -11.93 -25.69 -16.91
CA TYR A 381 -10.68 -25.35 -17.55
C TYR A 381 -9.94 -24.22 -16.84
N HIS A 382 -10.64 -23.16 -16.41
CA HIS A 382 -10.07 -22.10 -15.59
C HIS A 382 -9.39 -22.66 -14.33
N TYR A 383 -10.05 -23.57 -13.61
CA TYR A 383 -9.47 -24.20 -12.42
C TYR A 383 -8.33 -25.17 -12.73
N GLU A 384 -8.39 -25.86 -13.86
CA GLU A 384 -7.28 -26.67 -14.33
C GLU A 384 -6.03 -25.81 -14.59
N CYS A 385 -6.21 -24.63 -15.21
CA CYS A 385 -5.13 -23.66 -15.41
C CYS A 385 -4.59 -23.13 -14.09
N GLN A 386 -5.46 -22.77 -13.13
CA GLN A 386 -5.04 -22.40 -11.78
C GLN A 386 -4.21 -23.50 -11.12
N ARG A 387 -4.60 -24.77 -11.27
CA ARG A 387 -3.86 -25.91 -10.70
C ARG A 387 -2.49 -26.13 -11.36
N LYS A 388 -2.36 -25.85 -12.66
CA LYS A 388 -1.15 -26.14 -13.45
C LYS A 388 -0.17 -24.98 -13.57
N ASN A 389 -0.62 -23.73 -13.37
CA ASN A 389 0.18 -22.54 -13.61
C ASN A 389 0.06 -21.55 -12.43
N ALA A 390 1.13 -21.45 -11.64
CA ALA A 390 1.17 -20.57 -10.47
C ALA A 390 1.00 -19.09 -10.81
N PHE A 391 1.53 -18.63 -11.96
CA PHE A 391 1.38 -17.24 -12.40
C PHE A 391 -0.07 -16.94 -12.79
N TYR A 392 -0.75 -17.89 -13.44
CA TYR A 392 -2.18 -17.78 -13.73
C TYR A 392 -3.00 -17.80 -12.45
N HIS A 393 -2.73 -18.74 -11.53
CA HIS A 393 -3.39 -18.83 -10.24
C HIS A 393 -3.34 -17.51 -9.47
N ALA A 394 -2.14 -16.93 -9.35
CA ALA A 394 -1.95 -15.68 -8.60
C ALA A 394 -2.65 -14.47 -9.24
N GLN A 395 -2.79 -14.44 -10.57
CA GLN A 395 -3.36 -13.29 -11.29
C GLN A 395 -4.84 -13.44 -11.64
N ALA A 396 -5.37 -14.67 -11.64
CA ALA A 396 -6.76 -14.99 -11.92
C ALA A 396 -7.45 -15.59 -10.69
N VAL A 397 -7.07 -15.13 -9.48
CA VAL A 397 -7.61 -15.64 -8.21
C VAL A 397 -9.08 -15.23 -8.01
N ASN A 398 -9.47 -14.10 -8.61
CA ASN A 398 -10.86 -13.67 -8.70
C ASN A 398 -11.52 -14.36 -9.90
N LEU A 399 -12.82 -14.67 -9.80
CA LEU A 399 -13.60 -15.30 -10.86
C LEU A 399 -13.53 -14.44 -12.14
N PRO A 400 -12.79 -14.85 -13.19
CA PRO A 400 -12.55 -14.03 -14.36
C PRO A 400 -13.69 -14.18 -15.38
N PHE A 401 -14.90 -14.34 -14.88
CA PHE A 401 -16.08 -14.57 -15.68
C PHE A 401 -16.79 -13.24 -15.91
N PRO A 402 -17.30 -12.98 -17.12
CA PRO A 402 -18.11 -11.81 -17.41
C PRO A 402 -19.20 -11.64 -16.35
N ARG A 403 -19.32 -10.43 -15.82
CA ARG A 403 -20.23 -10.12 -14.72
C ARG A 403 -21.08 -8.89 -15.01
N LEU A 404 -22.33 -8.94 -14.53
CA LEU A 404 -23.19 -7.77 -14.37
C LEU A 404 -23.17 -7.35 -12.91
N THR A 405 -22.75 -6.12 -12.63
CA THR A 405 -22.88 -5.51 -11.29
C THR A 405 -24.16 -4.68 -11.24
N PHE A 406 -24.99 -4.88 -10.23
CA PHE A 406 -26.26 -4.17 -10.12
C PHE A 406 -26.67 -3.86 -8.67
N GLN A 407 -27.52 -2.85 -8.51
CA GLN A 407 -28.27 -2.59 -7.28
C GLN A 407 -29.74 -2.92 -7.53
N TYR A 408 -30.38 -3.60 -6.56
CA TYR A 408 -31.79 -3.98 -6.67
C TYR A 408 -32.68 -3.06 -5.83
N TYR A 409 -33.69 -2.45 -6.46
CA TYR A 409 -34.63 -1.52 -5.85
C TYR A 409 -36.03 -2.11 -5.88
N LEU A 410 -36.72 -2.13 -4.74
CA LEU A 410 -38.03 -2.78 -4.59
C LEU A 410 -39.23 -1.94 -5.11
N GLN A 411 -38.98 -0.76 -5.67
CA GLN A 411 -40.02 0.18 -6.13
C GLN A 411 -40.28 0.08 -7.63
#